data_AF-A0A258B7V2-F1
#
_entry.id   AF-A0A258B7V2-F1
#
_cell.length_a   1.000
_cell.length_b   1.000
_cell.length_c   1.000
_cell.angle_alpha   90.00
_cell.angle_beta   90.00
_cell.angle_gamma   90.00
#
_symmetry.space_group_name_H-M   'P 1'
#
loop_
_entity.id
_entity.type
_entity.pdbx_description
1 polymer ?
#
loop_
_entity_poly.entity_id
_entity_poly.type
_entity_poly.pdbx_seq_one_letter_code
_entity_poly.pdbx_strand_id
1 'polypeptide(L)'
;MFFAEPARIARIMREGRERLEKHHHPDPYIVSYMPGGTLFMRNPSFQPVALYPNGIPEGVSKRRINIDMSNVPDDEEYARVFVDSANKQYWIDK
;
A
#
# COMPACT_ATOMS: atom_id res chain seq x y z
N MET A 1 8.85 34.27 10.44
CA MET A 1 8.28 32.97 10.07
C MET A 1 7.02 32.80 10.92
N PHE A 2 5.82 33.00 10.35
CA PHE A 2 4.57 32.92 11.11
C PHE A 2 4.07 31.48 11.12
N PHE A 3 4.33 30.74 12.20
CA PHE A 3 3.70 29.45 12.39
C PHE A 3 2.21 29.67 12.69
N ALA A 4 1.33 28.99 11.97
CA ALA A 4 -0.10 29.05 12.24
C ALA A 4 -0.41 28.36 13.58
N GLU A 5 -1.30 28.95 14.37
CA GLU A 5 -1.75 28.40 15.65
C GLU A 5 -2.18 26.93 15.51
N PRO A 6 -1.67 26.00 16.35
CA PRO A 6 -1.98 24.57 16.26
C PRO A 6 -3.48 24.25 16.23
N ALA A 7 -4.27 24.98 17.02
CA ALA A 7 -5.73 24.83 17.06
C ALA A 7 -6.39 25.18 15.71
N ARG A 8 -5.86 26.18 14.99
CA ARG A 8 -6.33 26.57 13.66
C ARG A 8 -6.01 25.49 12.64
N ILE A 9 -4.81 24.90 12.69
CA ILE A 9 -4.40 23.80 11.81
C ILE A 9 -5.31 22.59 12.02
N ALA A 10 -5.50 22.17 13.27
CA ALA A 10 -6.35 21.02 13.60
C ALA A 10 -7.79 21.20 13.11
N ARG A 11 -8.34 22.41 13.26
CA ARG A 11 -9.68 22.74 12.75
C ARG A 11 -9.75 22.63 11.22
N ILE A 12 -8.80 23.23 10.50
CA ILE A 12 -8.78 23.18 9.03
C ILE A 12 -8.64 21.74 8.53
N MET A 13 -7.80 20.92 9.18
CA MET A 13 -7.65 19.51 8.84
C MET A 13 -8.93 18.70 9.09
N ARG A 14 -9.71 19.03 10.13
CA ARG A 14 -11.01 18.41 10.37
C ARG A 14 -12.02 18.80 9.30
N GLU A 15 -12.19 20.10 9.04
CA GLU A 15 -13.11 20.61 8.03
C GLU A 15 -12.76 20.11 6.62
N GLY A 16 -11.47 19.96 6.32
CA GLY A 16 -11.00 19.36 5.07
C GLY A 16 -11.44 17.91 4.92
N ARG A 17 -11.30 17.08 5.97
CA ARG A 17 -11.76 15.69 5.97
C ARG A 17 -13.28 15.57 5.83
N GLU A 18 -14.04 16.41 6.52
CA GLU A 18 -15.51 16.43 6.40
C GLU A 18 -15.96 16.75 4.97
N ARG A 19 -15.28 17.69 4.30
CA ARG A 19 -15.55 18.02 2.89
C ARG A 19 -15.16 16.90 1.94
N LEU A 20 -14.00 16.26 2.17
CA LEU A 20 -13.54 15.15 1.36
C LEU A 20 -14.56 14.00 1.40
N GLU A 21 -15.01 13.63 2.61
CA GLU A 21 -15.97 12.55 2.83
C GLU A 21 -17.32 12.85 2.14
N LYS A 22 -17.84 14.06 2.32
CA LYS A 22 -19.13 14.48 1.74
C LYS A 22 -19.15 14.46 0.21
N HIS A 23 -18.01 14.75 -0.41
CA HIS A 23 -17.87 14.87 -1.87
C HIS A 23 -17.11 13.70 -2.49
N HIS A 24 -16.89 12.62 -1.73
CA HIS A 24 -16.22 11.44 -2.23
C HIS A 24 -17.09 10.74 -3.29
N HIS A 25 -16.48 10.38 -4.42
CA HIS A 25 -17.19 9.64 -5.46
C HIS A 25 -17.47 8.21 -4.96
N PRO A 26 -18.68 7.64 -5.15
CA PRO A 26 -18.98 6.29 -4.67
C PRO A 26 -18.11 5.20 -5.28
N ASP A 27 -17.60 5.42 -6.49
CA ASP A 27 -16.70 4.51 -7.23
C ASP A 27 -15.40 5.24 -7.61
N PRO A 28 -14.40 5.35 -6.72
CA PRO A 28 -13.16 6.03 -7.04
C PRO A 28 -12.36 5.24 -8.07
N TYR A 29 -11.61 5.94 -8.93
CA TYR A 29 -10.67 5.26 -9.82
C TYR A 29 -9.55 4.58 -9.01
N ILE A 30 -9.46 3.26 -9.11
CA ILE A 30 -8.42 2.45 -8.47
C ILE A 30 -7.50 1.88 -9.55
N VAL A 31 -6.19 1.88 -9.29
CA VAL A 31 -5.19 1.26 -10.17
C VAL A 31 -5.46 -0.24 -10.22
N SER A 32 -5.49 -0.83 -11.42
CA SER A 32 -6.03 -2.18 -11.62
C SER A 32 -5.37 -3.26 -10.75
N TYR A 33 -4.08 -3.19 -10.47
CA TYR A 33 -3.35 -4.19 -9.68
C TYR A 33 -3.25 -3.86 -8.18
N MET A 34 -3.80 -2.74 -7.71
CA MET A 34 -3.87 -2.37 -6.29
C MET A 34 -5.14 -2.95 -5.65
N PRO A 35 -5.22 -3.08 -4.31
CA PRO A 35 -6.42 -3.53 -3.61
C PRO A 35 -7.67 -2.76 -4.06
N GLY A 36 -8.74 -3.50 -4.39
CA GLY A 36 -9.98 -2.94 -4.96
C GLY A 36 -9.93 -2.72 -6.48
N GLY A 37 -8.77 -2.88 -7.11
CA GLY A 37 -8.61 -2.86 -8.56
C GLY A 37 -9.02 -4.19 -9.21
N THR A 38 -9.32 -4.13 -10.51
CA THR A 38 -9.87 -5.25 -11.29
C THR A 38 -8.91 -6.43 -11.50
N LEU A 39 -7.61 -6.23 -11.29
CA LEU A 39 -6.55 -7.23 -11.50
C LEU A 39 -5.89 -7.64 -10.17
N PHE A 40 -6.35 -7.10 -9.04
CA PHE A 40 -5.78 -7.40 -7.74
C PHE A 40 -5.92 -8.89 -7.42
N MET A 41 -4.79 -9.55 -7.15
CA MET A 41 -4.72 -10.99 -6.88
C MET A 41 -5.40 -11.86 -7.96
N ARG A 42 -5.46 -11.40 -9.21
CA ARG A 42 -6.01 -12.22 -10.31
C ARG A 42 -5.14 -13.45 -10.61
N ASN A 43 -3.83 -13.31 -10.45
CA ASN A 43 -2.87 -14.41 -10.58
C ASN A 43 -1.79 -14.26 -9.48
N PRO A 44 -2.12 -14.60 -8.22
CA PRO A 44 -1.17 -14.51 -7.14
C PRO A 44 -0.08 -15.56 -7.33
N SER A 45 1.17 -15.21 -7.02
CA SER A 45 2.24 -16.21 -7.00
C SER A 45 1.97 -17.23 -5.90
N PHE A 46 2.21 -18.51 -6.19
CA PHE A 46 2.19 -19.54 -5.16
C PHE A 46 3.37 -19.34 -4.21
N GLN A 47 3.11 -19.53 -2.92
CA GLN A 47 4.18 -19.53 -1.93
C GLN A 47 5.08 -20.75 -2.16
N PRO A 48 6.40 -20.58 -2.35
CA PRO A 48 7.31 -21.70 -2.64
C PRO A 48 7.28 -22.79 -1.57
N VAL A 49 7.02 -22.44 -0.30
CA VAL A 49 6.90 -23.40 0.81
C VAL A 49 5.76 -24.40 0.57
N ALA A 50 4.66 -23.98 -0.04
CA ALA A 50 3.54 -24.87 -0.36
C ALA A 50 3.88 -25.84 -1.50
N LEU A 51 4.78 -25.45 -2.41
CA LEU A 51 5.22 -26.27 -3.54
C LEU A 51 6.34 -27.25 -3.14
N TYR A 52 7.18 -26.87 -2.18
CA TYR A 52 8.37 -27.62 -1.76
C TYR A 52 8.31 -27.98 -0.26
N PRO A 53 7.57 -29.03 0.13
CA PRO A 53 7.39 -29.40 1.55
C PRO A 53 8.70 -29.84 2.22
N ASN A 54 9.67 -30.32 1.45
CA ASN A 54 10.96 -30.82 1.95
C ASN A 54 12.08 -29.75 1.94
N GLY A 55 11.73 -28.49 1.67
CA GLY A 55 12.68 -27.38 1.55
C GLY A 55 12.76 -26.83 0.12
N ILE A 56 12.89 -25.51 0.03
CA ILE A 56 12.95 -24.77 -1.25
C ILE A 56 14.32 -25.00 -1.91
N PRO A 57 14.37 -25.52 -3.15
CA PRO A 57 15.63 -25.74 -3.86
C PRO A 57 16.45 -24.46 -4.08
N GLU A 58 17.77 -24.60 -4.13
CA GLU A 58 18.69 -23.51 -4.46
C GLU A 58 18.46 -23.04 -5.91
N GLY A 59 18.20 -21.74 -6.10
CA GLY A 59 17.84 -21.15 -7.40
C GLY A 59 16.34 -20.88 -7.60
N VAL A 60 15.47 -21.35 -6.71
CA VAL A 60 14.05 -20.95 -6.73
C VAL A 60 13.91 -19.57 -6.08
N SER A 61 13.30 -18.64 -6.82
CA SER A 61 13.02 -17.29 -6.34
C SER A 61 12.07 -17.32 -5.14
N LYS A 62 12.53 -16.84 -3.99
CA LYS A 62 11.71 -16.56 -2.80
C LYS A 62 11.11 -15.15 -2.82
N ARG A 63 11.19 -14.47 -3.97
CA ARG A 63 10.80 -13.08 -4.16
C ARG A 63 9.36 -12.87 -3.72
N ARG A 64 9.21 -12.09 -2.66
CA ARG A 64 7.92 -11.55 -2.23
C ARG A 64 7.74 -10.19 -2.93
N ILE A 65 6.57 -10.00 -3.52
CA ILE A 65 6.23 -8.77 -4.23
C ILE A 65 5.25 -8.00 -3.35
N ASN A 66 5.53 -6.72 -3.18
CA ASN A 66 4.67 -5.81 -2.44
C ASN A 66 3.51 -5.29 -3.32
N ILE A 67 2.53 -4.63 -2.70
CA ILE A 67 1.33 -4.10 -3.38
C ILE A 67 1.68 -3.10 -4.49
N ASP A 68 2.79 -2.39 -4.34
CA ASP A 68 3.34 -1.45 -5.32
C ASP A 68 4.25 -2.11 -6.38
N MET A 69 4.25 -3.44 -6.45
CA MET A 69 5.08 -4.26 -7.35
C MET A 69 6.60 -4.22 -7.06
N SER A 70 7.03 -3.58 -5.98
CA SER A 70 8.42 -3.62 -5.53
C SER A 70 8.77 -4.96 -4.87
N ASN A 71 10.07 -5.24 -4.72
CA ASN A 71 10.53 -6.44 -4.01
C ASN A 71 10.60 -6.16 -2.53
N VAL A 72 10.05 -7.08 -1.74
CA VAL A 72 10.35 -7.12 -0.31
C VAL A 72 11.76 -7.67 -0.15
N PRO A 73 12.68 -6.94 0.52
CA PRO A 73 13.98 -7.47 0.90
C PRO A 73 13.85 -8.80 1.67
N ASP A 74 14.82 -9.70 1.53
CA ASP A 74 14.75 -11.03 2.14
C ASP A 74 14.85 -10.99 3.68
N ASP A 75 15.38 -9.91 4.22
CA ASP A 75 15.55 -9.63 5.66
C ASP A 75 14.28 -9.08 6.34
N GLU A 76 13.29 -8.61 5.59
CA GLU A 76 12.05 -8.08 6.16
C GLU A 76 10.88 -9.06 6.02
N GLU A 77 10.10 -9.29 7.08
CA GLU A 77 8.92 -10.19 7.02
C GLU A 77 7.77 -9.58 6.22
N TYR A 78 7.59 -8.26 6.31
CA TYR A 78 6.56 -7.48 5.64
C TYR A 78 7.16 -6.22 5.02
N ALA A 79 6.63 -5.79 3.87
CA ALA A 79 6.99 -4.50 3.31
C ALA A 79 6.48 -3.37 4.21
N ARG A 80 7.35 -2.43 4.59
CA ARG A 80 6.98 -1.21 5.32
C ARG A 80 6.31 -0.16 4.41
N VAL A 81 5.36 -0.57 3.57
CA VAL A 81 4.69 0.37 2.67
C VAL A 81 3.33 0.73 3.22
N PHE A 82 3.24 1.94 3.79
CA PHE A 82 1.98 2.56 4.13
C PHE A 82 1.28 2.98 2.83
N VAL A 83 0.20 2.27 2.48
CA VAL A 83 -0.61 2.59 1.31
C VAL A 83 -1.65 3.64 1.70
N ASP A 84 -1.42 4.90 1.32
CA ASP A 84 -2.50 5.88 1.27
C ASP A 84 -3.24 5.74 -0.07
N SER A 85 -4.30 4.92 -0.04
CA SER A 85 -5.15 4.64 -1.19
C SER A 85 -5.88 5.89 -1.72
N ALA A 86 -6.00 6.96 -0.92
CA ALA A 86 -6.68 8.18 -1.34
C ALA A 86 -5.76 9.10 -2.16
N ASN A 87 -4.46 9.16 -1.84
CA ASN A 87 -3.53 10.12 -2.44
C ASN A 87 -2.54 9.52 -3.45
N LYS A 88 -2.47 8.18 -3.57
CA LYS A 88 -1.50 7.49 -4.46
C LYS A 88 -0.04 7.94 -4.23
N GLN A 89 0.30 8.38 -3.02
CA GLN A 89 1.65 8.81 -2.65
C GLN A 89 2.38 7.69 -1.90
N TYR A 90 3.63 7.46 -2.28
CA TYR A 90 4.50 6.43 -1.73
C TYR A 90 5.40 7.07 -0.67
N TRP A 91 5.30 6.62 0.58
CA TRP A 91 6.23 6.99 1.65
C TRP A 91 7.03 5.75 2.01
N ILE A 92 8.31 5.74 1.64
CA ILE A 92 9.31 4.86 2.22
C ILE A 92 9.95 5.70 3.31
N ASP A 93 9.70 5.36 4.58
CA ASP A 93 10.49 5.92 5.68
C ASP A 93 11.94 5.48 5.43
N LYS A 94 12.80 6.47 5.16
CA LYS A 94 14.25 6.28 5.04
C LYS A 94 14.87 6.00 6.40
#